data_AF-A0A537IQK1-F1
#
_entry.id   AF-A0A537IQK1-F1
#
_cell.length_a   1.000
_cell.length_b   1.000
_cell.length_c   1.000
_cell.angle_alpha   90.00
_cell.angle_beta   90.00
_cell.angle_gamma   90.00
#
_symmetry.space_group_name_H-M   'P 1'
#
loop_
_entity.id
_entity.type
_entity.pdbx_description
1 polymer ?
#
loop_
_entity_poly.entity_id
_entity_poly.type
_entity_poly.pdbx_seq_one_letter_code
_entity_poly.pdbx_strand_id
1 'polypeptide(L)'
;MSRRAIAWGVAAALLYVITAVLVSRVMPVRILYEGEAPPVPYRWVAPPPALAGSNMPPETGATTVPVGQHPGQVITGDGQCVVVFPDGSIAPREGESQANVKITPLDPGNGAPPPLGMRFDGNSYRVEAVYSVSKTPVVLSKPATIVMRYPVHATDLLRYSGGWVSLKAQVVQATLQVFATTDRLGVFVAAASVP
;
A
#
# COMPACT_ATOMS: atom_id res chain seq x y z
N MET A 1 39.30 -29.82 -30.02
CA MET A 1 38.30 -30.16 -28.98
C MET A 1 37.88 -31.62 -29.19
N SER A 2 37.94 -32.48 -28.17
CA SER A 2 37.67 -33.91 -28.37
C SER A 2 36.16 -34.15 -28.58
N ARG A 3 35.80 -35.12 -29.43
CA ARG A 3 34.38 -35.48 -29.67
C ARG A 3 33.62 -35.81 -28.37
N ARG A 4 34.34 -36.33 -27.37
CA ARG A 4 33.82 -36.62 -26.03
C ARG A 4 33.44 -35.34 -25.28
N ALA A 5 34.26 -34.29 -25.35
CA ALA A 5 33.94 -33.01 -24.71
C ALA A 5 32.70 -32.34 -25.33
N ILE A 6 32.54 -32.43 -26.66
CA ILE A 6 31.34 -31.94 -27.36
C ILE A 6 30.11 -32.74 -26.93
N ALA A 7 30.20 -34.08 -26.89
CA ALA A 7 29.10 -34.94 -26.48
C ALA A 7 28.63 -34.63 -25.04
N TRP A 8 29.57 -34.42 -24.12
CA TRP A 8 29.25 -34.04 -22.74
C TRP A 8 28.64 -32.64 -22.63
N GLY A 9 29.14 -31.67 -23.41
CA GLY A 9 28.56 -30.33 -23.46
C GLY A 9 27.12 -30.33 -23.98
N VAL A 10 26.85 -31.09 -25.06
CA VAL A 10 25.51 -31.26 -25.61
C VAL A 10 24.58 -31.96 -24.61
N ALA A 11 25.05 -33.02 -23.96
CA ALA A 11 24.27 -33.72 -22.94
C ALA A 11 23.90 -32.82 -21.76
N ALA A 12 24.85 -32.00 -21.27
CA ALA A 12 24.60 -31.05 -20.20
C ALA A 12 23.61 -29.95 -20.62
N ALA A 13 23.73 -29.42 -21.84
CA ALA A 13 22.81 -28.40 -22.35
C ALA A 13 21.38 -28.96 -22.51
N LEU A 14 21.25 -30.18 -23.05
CA LEU A 14 19.96 -30.84 -23.19
C LEU A 14 19.32 -31.13 -21.83
N LEU A 15 20.12 -31.62 -20.87
CA LEU A 15 19.64 -31.85 -19.51
C LEU A 15 19.12 -30.56 -18.87
N TYR A 16 19.87 -29.45 -19.01
CA TYR A 16 19.44 -28.14 -18.52
C TYR A 16 18.10 -27.69 -19.13
N VAL A 17 17.96 -27.77 -20.45
CA VAL A 17 16.73 -27.36 -21.14
C VAL A 17 15.53 -28.24 -20.74
N ILE A 18 15.73 -29.55 -20.65
CA ILE A 18 14.68 -30.49 -20.23
C ILE A 18 14.22 -30.18 -18.80
N THR A 19 15.16 -29.99 -17.87
CA THR A 19 14.84 -29.64 -16.49
C THR A 19 14.10 -28.31 -16.40
N ALA A 20 14.52 -27.28 -17.14
CA ALA A 20 13.86 -25.98 -17.15
C ALA A 20 12.39 -26.07 -17.63
N VAL A 21 12.13 -26.83 -18.70
CA VAL A 21 10.77 -27.03 -19.24
C VAL A 21 9.89 -27.86 -18.30
N LEU A 22 10.45 -28.86 -17.62
CA LEU A 22 9.70 -29.66 -16.67
C LEU A 22 9.34 -28.84 -15.42
N VAL A 23 10.29 -28.06 -14.90
CA VAL A 23 10.06 -27.19 -13.73
C VAL A 23 9.05 -26.09 -14.07
N SER A 24 9.10 -25.48 -15.26
CA SER A 24 8.16 -24.41 -15.65
C SER A 24 6.70 -24.86 -15.76
N ARG A 25 6.46 -26.17 -15.93
CA ARG A 25 5.11 -26.76 -15.98
C ARG A 25 4.55 -27.11 -14.61
N VAL A 26 5.42 -27.35 -13.63
CA VAL A 26 5.03 -27.79 -12.27
C VAL A 26 5.04 -26.63 -11.28
N MET A 27 5.99 -25.71 -11.43
CA MET A 27 5.98 -24.43 -10.73
C MET A 27 5.53 -23.36 -11.72
N PRO A 28 4.41 -22.66 -11.51
CA PRO A 28 4.19 -21.40 -12.21
C PRO A 28 5.32 -20.47 -11.78
N VAL A 29 6.38 -20.39 -12.59
CA VAL A 29 7.50 -19.49 -12.35
C VAL A 29 6.94 -18.10 -12.55
N ARG A 30 6.42 -17.49 -11.47
CA ARG A 30 6.47 -16.04 -11.34
C ARG A 30 7.95 -15.75 -11.15
N ILE A 31 8.66 -15.56 -12.26
CA ILE A 31 9.97 -14.93 -12.19
C ILE A 31 9.68 -13.59 -11.52
N LEU A 32 10.13 -13.42 -10.29
CA LEU A 32 9.82 -12.29 -9.42
C LEU A 32 10.26 -10.92 -10.00
N TYR A 33 10.83 -10.93 -11.22
CA TYR A 33 11.48 -9.83 -11.92
C TYR A 33 11.12 -9.74 -13.41
N GLU A 34 10.15 -10.51 -13.92
CA GLU A 34 9.69 -10.35 -15.32
C GLU A 34 8.66 -9.25 -15.39
N GLY A 35 9.10 -8.06 -15.79
CA GLY A 35 8.29 -7.03 -16.44
C GLY A 35 7.18 -6.44 -15.57
N GLU A 36 7.23 -5.13 -15.38
CA GLU A 36 6.09 -4.36 -14.88
C GLU A 36 4.85 -4.67 -15.73
N ALA A 37 3.98 -5.57 -15.25
CA ALA A 37 2.60 -5.57 -15.69
C ALA A 37 2.12 -4.12 -15.50
N PRO A 38 1.47 -3.50 -16.51
CA PRO A 38 1.05 -2.12 -16.39
C PRO A 38 0.38 -1.92 -15.03
N PRO A 39 0.80 -0.90 -14.24
CA PRO A 39 0.27 -0.70 -12.91
C PRO A 39 -1.26 -0.73 -12.98
N VAL A 40 -1.90 -1.55 -12.14
CA VAL A 40 -3.36 -1.69 -12.13
C VAL A 40 -3.99 -0.28 -12.15
N PRO A 41 -4.98 0.02 -13.01
CA PRO A 41 -5.54 1.36 -13.08
C PRO A 41 -5.94 1.90 -11.71
N TYR A 42 -5.61 3.16 -11.44
CA TYR A 42 -5.98 3.81 -10.19
C TYR A 42 -7.51 3.96 -10.14
N ARG A 43 -8.10 3.60 -9.00
CA ARG A 43 -9.54 3.67 -8.75
C ARG A 43 -9.86 4.92 -7.96
N TRP A 44 -10.57 5.84 -8.57
CA TRP A 44 -10.83 7.17 -8.01
C TRP A 44 -12.20 7.22 -7.33
N VAL A 45 -12.28 7.89 -6.18
CA VAL A 45 -13.56 8.33 -5.62
C VAL A 45 -14.17 9.39 -6.53
N ALA A 46 -13.36 10.37 -6.96
CA ALA A 46 -13.71 11.41 -7.91
C ALA A 46 -12.69 11.40 -9.08
N PRO A 47 -12.98 10.68 -10.18
CA PRO A 47 -12.02 10.55 -11.28
C PRO A 47 -11.85 11.86 -12.06
N PRO A 48 -10.65 12.13 -12.59
CA PRO A 48 -10.46 13.14 -13.64
C PRO A 48 -11.42 12.87 -14.81
N PRO A 49 -11.94 13.92 -15.50
CA PRO A 49 -12.94 13.75 -16.56
C PRO A 49 -12.54 12.73 -17.65
N ALA A 50 -11.26 12.73 -18.04
CA ALA A 50 -10.73 11.81 -19.03
C ALA A 50 -10.74 10.32 -18.60
N LEU A 51 -10.75 10.06 -17.29
CA LEU A 51 -10.73 8.70 -16.73
C LEU A 51 -12.11 8.24 -16.25
N ALA A 52 -13.09 9.13 -16.13
CA ALA A 52 -14.41 8.84 -15.56
C ALA A 52 -15.13 7.67 -16.23
N GLY A 53 -15.03 7.55 -17.57
CA GLY A 53 -15.69 6.48 -18.33
C GLY A 53 -15.13 5.07 -18.12
N SER A 54 -13.91 4.95 -17.56
CA SER A 54 -13.25 3.66 -17.29
C SER A 54 -12.94 3.45 -15.81
N ASN A 55 -13.36 4.38 -14.95
CA ASN A 55 -13.09 4.34 -13.53
C ASN A 55 -13.89 3.23 -12.85
N MET A 56 -13.22 2.47 -11.98
CA MET A 56 -13.89 1.62 -11.01
C MET A 56 -13.89 2.32 -9.64
N PRO A 57 -14.95 2.17 -8.84
CA PRO A 57 -14.94 2.68 -7.47
C PRO A 57 -13.80 2.05 -6.65
N PRO A 58 -13.11 2.83 -5.79
CA PRO A 58 -12.09 2.30 -4.91
C PRO A 58 -12.69 1.40 -3.84
N GLU A 59 -11.91 0.43 -3.40
CA GLU A 59 -12.35 -0.54 -2.40
C GLU A 59 -11.96 -0.12 -0.98
N THR A 60 -12.72 -0.58 0.00
CA THR A 60 -12.39 -0.40 1.42
C THR A 60 -11.41 -1.46 1.89
N GLY A 61 -10.76 -1.21 3.02
CA GLY A 61 -10.01 -2.23 3.77
C GLY A 61 -10.61 -2.38 5.15
N ALA A 62 -10.85 -3.60 5.62
CA ALA A 62 -11.30 -3.83 6.99
C ALA A 62 -10.80 -5.19 7.48
N THR A 63 -10.12 -5.19 8.63
CA THR A 63 -9.73 -6.44 9.30
C THR A 63 -9.49 -6.17 10.79
N THR A 64 -9.31 -7.24 11.54
CA THR A 64 -8.92 -7.19 12.94
C THR A 64 -7.41 -7.40 13.05
N VAL A 65 -6.75 -6.58 13.88
CA VAL A 65 -5.31 -6.67 14.15
C VAL A 65 -5.07 -6.93 15.64
N PRO A 66 -3.97 -7.60 16.01
CA PRO A 66 -3.65 -7.85 17.41
C PRO A 66 -3.28 -6.55 18.15
N VAL A 67 -3.57 -6.51 19.45
CA VAL A 67 -3.19 -5.41 20.37
C VAL A 67 -1.90 -5.77 21.12
N GLY A 68 -1.08 -4.78 21.45
CA GLY A 68 0.16 -5.00 22.22
C GLY A 68 1.36 -5.39 21.34
N GLN A 69 2.21 -6.30 21.81
CA GLN A 69 3.50 -6.64 21.18
C GLN A 69 3.38 -7.60 20.00
N HIS A 70 2.54 -7.26 19.02
CA HIS A 70 2.38 -8.01 17.78
C HIS A 70 2.17 -7.04 16.61
N PRO A 71 2.66 -7.37 15.41
CA PRO A 71 2.46 -6.53 14.25
C PRO A 71 1.06 -6.77 13.66
N GLY A 72 0.56 -5.78 12.94
CA GLY A 72 -0.69 -5.87 12.20
C GLY A 72 -0.65 -5.01 10.95
N GLN A 73 -1.48 -5.33 9.96
CA GLN A 73 -1.66 -4.48 8.80
C GLN A 73 -3.07 -4.60 8.24
N VAL A 74 -3.53 -3.52 7.61
CA VAL A 74 -4.78 -3.50 6.85
C VAL A 74 -4.48 -2.87 5.50
N ILE A 75 -5.04 -3.44 4.45
CA ILE A 75 -4.91 -2.98 3.07
C ILE A 75 -6.31 -2.86 2.46
N THR A 76 -6.52 -1.86 1.59
CA THR A 76 -7.73 -1.79 0.77
C THR A 76 -7.74 -2.91 -0.26
N GLY A 77 -8.92 -3.40 -0.66
CA GLY A 77 -9.00 -4.54 -1.60
C GLY A 77 -8.37 -4.26 -2.98
N ASP A 78 -8.26 -2.99 -3.36
CA ASP A 78 -7.59 -2.51 -4.57
C ASP A 78 -6.09 -2.17 -4.37
N GLY A 79 -5.55 -2.38 -3.16
CA GLY A 79 -4.14 -2.16 -2.84
C GLY A 79 -3.67 -0.70 -2.84
N GLN A 80 -4.59 0.27 -2.81
CA GLN A 80 -4.24 1.69 -2.92
C GLN A 80 -3.87 2.35 -1.58
N CYS A 81 -4.30 1.81 -0.44
CA CYS A 81 -3.90 2.28 0.87
C CYS A 81 -3.62 1.11 1.83
N VAL A 82 -2.53 1.24 2.58
CA VAL A 82 -2.13 0.31 3.63
C VAL A 82 -1.85 1.10 4.91
N VAL A 83 -2.31 0.58 6.04
CA VAL A 83 -1.79 0.96 7.36
C VAL A 83 -1.05 -0.24 7.95
N VAL A 84 0.17 -0.01 8.40
CA VAL A 84 1.01 -0.99 9.08
C VAL A 84 1.21 -0.55 10.52
N PHE A 85 0.96 -1.48 11.44
CA PHE A 85 1.10 -1.35 12.87
C PHE A 85 2.31 -2.20 13.30
N PRO A 86 3.50 -1.61 13.54
CA PRO A 86 4.62 -2.35 14.10
C PRO A 86 4.31 -2.88 15.51
N ASP A 87 5.14 -3.79 16.01
CA ASP A 87 5.02 -4.37 17.35
C ASP A 87 4.91 -3.29 18.44
N GLY A 88 3.83 -3.36 19.22
CA GLY A 88 3.55 -2.41 20.30
C GLY A 88 3.05 -1.05 19.83
N SER A 89 2.66 -0.89 18.57
CA SER A 89 2.07 0.37 18.08
C SER A 89 0.68 0.62 18.65
N ILE A 90 -0.17 -0.39 18.73
CA ILE A 90 -1.49 -0.27 19.38
C ILE A 90 -1.32 -0.44 20.89
N ALA A 91 -1.71 0.58 21.65
CA ALA A 91 -1.57 0.60 23.10
C ALA A 91 -2.30 -0.62 23.72
N PRO A 92 -1.69 -1.33 24.67
CA PRO A 92 -2.41 -2.37 25.40
C PRO A 92 -3.54 -1.75 26.23
N ARG A 93 -4.65 -2.48 26.34
CA ARG A 93 -5.80 -2.12 27.17
C ARG A 93 -6.34 -3.37 27.84
N GLU A 94 -6.68 -3.26 29.12
CA GLU A 94 -7.22 -4.38 29.89
C GLU A 94 -8.48 -4.96 29.22
N GLY A 95 -8.54 -6.28 29.09
CA GLY A 95 -9.63 -6.98 28.42
C GLY A 95 -9.61 -6.93 26.89
N GLU A 96 -8.61 -6.29 26.27
CA GLU A 96 -8.51 -6.15 24.81
C GLU A 96 -7.32 -6.94 24.25
N SER A 97 -7.58 -7.85 23.32
CA SER A 97 -6.55 -8.59 22.56
C SER A 97 -6.49 -8.19 21.08
N GLN A 98 -7.49 -7.45 20.61
CA GLN A 98 -7.72 -7.16 19.21
C GLN A 98 -8.29 -5.75 19.02
N ALA A 99 -8.02 -5.17 17.84
CA ALA A 99 -8.63 -3.93 17.37
C ALA A 99 -9.20 -4.13 15.97
N ASN A 100 -10.40 -3.60 15.75
CA ASN A 100 -11.01 -3.56 14.42
C ASN A 100 -10.55 -2.29 13.72
N VAL A 101 -9.94 -2.45 12.55
CA VAL A 101 -9.40 -1.34 11.76
C VAL A 101 -10.14 -1.28 10.44
N LYS A 102 -10.49 -0.06 10.01
CA LYS A 102 -11.15 0.22 8.74
C LYS A 102 -10.42 1.34 7.99
N ILE A 103 -10.26 1.14 6.69
CA ILE A 103 -9.77 2.12 5.73
C ILE A 103 -10.91 2.43 4.77
N THR A 104 -11.34 3.69 4.73
CA THR A 104 -12.42 4.16 3.86
C THR A 104 -11.87 5.18 2.86
N PRO A 105 -11.94 4.92 1.53
CA PRO A 105 -11.62 5.92 0.52
C PRO A 105 -12.58 7.11 0.61
N LEU A 106 -12.05 8.31 0.42
CA LEU A 106 -12.78 9.57 0.48
C LEU A 106 -12.33 10.49 -0.66
N ASP A 107 -13.25 11.32 -1.14
CA ASP A 107 -12.92 12.41 -2.06
C ASP A 107 -12.19 13.52 -1.28
N PRO A 108 -10.91 13.81 -1.60
CA PRO A 108 -10.17 14.85 -0.91
C PRO A 108 -10.73 16.26 -1.19
N GLY A 109 -11.50 16.45 -2.27
CA GLY A 109 -12.14 17.72 -2.62
C GLY A 109 -13.30 18.11 -1.69
N ASN A 110 -13.87 17.16 -0.95
CA ASN A 110 -14.92 17.43 0.05
C ASN A 110 -14.37 17.87 1.42
N GLY A 111 -13.03 17.93 1.57
CA GLY A 111 -12.35 18.32 2.80
C GLY A 111 -11.83 19.76 2.78
N ALA A 112 -10.83 20.03 3.63
CA ALA A 112 -10.08 21.28 3.54
C ALA A 112 -9.26 21.33 2.24
N PRO A 113 -9.00 22.53 1.67
CA PRO A 113 -8.16 22.66 0.49
C PRO A 113 -6.71 22.21 0.78
N PRO A 114 -5.94 21.78 -0.24
CA PRO A 114 -4.55 21.43 -0.06
C PRO A 114 -3.74 22.65 0.44
N PRO A 115 -2.59 22.43 1.12
CA PRO A 115 -1.67 23.51 1.47
C PRO A 115 -1.27 24.34 0.24
N LEU A 116 -0.92 25.61 0.45
CA LEU A 116 -0.48 26.50 -0.63
C LEU A 116 0.70 25.88 -1.39
N GLY A 117 0.64 25.91 -2.73
CA GLY A 117 1.67 25.29 -3.58
C GLY A 117 1.59 23.76 -3.65
N MET A 118 0.48 23.15 -3.23
CA MET A 118 0.24 21.72 -3.35
C MET A 118 -1.09 21.42 -4.03
N ARG A 119 -1.18 20.21 -4.59
CA ARG A 119 -2.42 19.58 -5.04
C ARG A 119 -2.51 18.17 -4.49
N PHE A 120 -3.71 17.66 -4.27
CA PHE A 120 -3.90 16.24 -3.98
C PHE A 120 -3.59 15.39 -5.21
N ASP A 121 -3.05 14.20 -4.99
CA ASP A 121 -2.69 13.25 -6.04
C ASP A 121 -3.25 11.86 -5.71
N GLY A 122 -4.53 11.67 -6.05
CA GLY A 122 -5.31 10.47 -5.75
C GLY A 122 -6.42 10.72 -4.72
N ASN A 123 -6.89 9.64 -4.11
CA ASN A 123 -7.93 9.69 -3.07
C ASN A 123 -7.34 10.06 -1.72
N SER A 124 -8.19 10.58 -0.83
CA SER A 124 -7.89 10.54 0.61
C SER A 124 -8.41 9.25 1.23
N TYR A 125 -7.84 8.82 2.34
CA TYR A 125 -8.26 7.62 3.06
C TYR A 125 -8.42 7.91 4.54
N ARG A 126 -9.60 7.61 5.07
CA ARG A 126 -9.86 7.62 6.52
C ARG A 126 -9.48 6.27 7.09
N VAL A 127 -8.49 6.27 7.96
CA VAL A 127 -8.04 5.11 8.73
C VAL A 127 -8.56 5.28 10.15
N GLU A 128 -9.41 4.35 10.58
CA GLU A 128 -10.02 4.32 11.90
C GLU A 128 -9.76 2.97 12.55
N ALA A 129 -9.58 2.98 13.86
CA ALA A 129 -9.43 1.77 14.64
C ALA A 129 -10.13 1.89 15.99
N VAL A 130 -10.83 0.84 16.38
CA VAL A 130 -11.47 0.72 17.69
C VAL A 130 -11.08 -0.61 18.32
N TYR A 131 -10.91 -0.63 19.64
CA TYR A 131 -10.69 -1.89 20.34
C TYR A 131 -11.91 -2.82 20.18
N SER A 132 -11.66 -4.12 20.08
CA SER A 132 -12.69 -5.08 19.67
C SER A 132 -13.81 -5.26 20.70
N VAL A 133 -13.51 -5.17 21.99
CA VAL A 133 -14.51 -5.38 23.06
C VAL A 133 -15.19 -4.06 23.42
N SER A 134 -14.42 -3.08 23.88
CA SER A 134 -14.94 -1.80 24.37
C SER A 134 -15.45 -0.86 23.29
N LYS A 135 -15.08 -1.08 22.02
CA LYS A 135 -15.37 -0.20 20.88
C LYS A 135 -14.83 1.23 21.04
N THR A 136 -13.95 1.45 22.01
CA THR A 136 -13.29 2.74 22.19
C THR A 136 -12.22 2.97 21.13
N PRO A 137 -11.95 4.22 20.71
CA PRO A 137 -10.89 4.50 19.75
C PRO A 137 -9.53 3.98 20.21
N VAL A 138 -8.77 3.40 19.28
CA VAL A 138 -7.40 2.96 19.53
C VAL A 138 -6.49 4.17 19.77
N VAL A 139 -5.58 4.00 20.73
CA VAL A 139 -4.47 4.93 20.98
C VAL A 139 -3.18 4.28 20.48
N LEU A 140 -2.34 5.05 19.79
CA LEU A 140 -1.03 4.57 19.37
C LEU A 140 0.02 4.84 20.46
N SER A 141 0.74 3.80 20.89
CA SER A 141 1.91 3.90 21.76
C SER A 141 3.22 4.05 20.98
N LYS A 142 3.25 3.60 19.72
CA LYS A 142 4.34 3.83 18.77
C LYS A 142 3.77 4.22 17.40
N PRO A 143 4.53 4.93 16.56
CA PRO A 143 4.05 5.33 15.24
C PRO A 143 3.59 4.13 14.39
N ALA A 144 2.48 4.31 13.68
CA ALA A 144 2.07 3.44 12.58
C ALA A 144 2.70 3.96 11.27
N THR A 145 2.73 3.13 10.23
CA THR A 145 3.13 3.55 8.88
C THR A 145 1.91 3.56 7.97
N ILE A 146 1.72 4.67 7.25
CA ILE A 146 0.75 4.76 6.16
C ILE A 146 1.50 4.62 4.84
N VAL A 147 1.04 3.73 3.98
CA VAL A 147 1.51 3.59 2.60
C VAL A 147 0.33 3.89 1.69
N MET A 148 0.55 4.75 0.71
CA MET A 148 -0.45 5.11 -0.29
C MET A 148 0.13 4.92 -1.67
N ARG A 149 -0.62 4.27 -2.55
CA ARG A 149 -0.37 4.35 -3.97
C ARG A 149 -0.92 5.68 -4.48
N TYR A 150 -0.19 6.33 -5.37
CA TYR A 150 -0.62 7.54 -6.07
C TYR A 150 -0.69 7.30 -7.58
N PRO A 151 -1.50 8.08 -8.32
CA PRO A 151 -1.68 7.86 -9.75
C PRO A 151 -0.61 8.50 -10.63
N VAL A 152 -0.04 9.65 -10.26
CA VAL A 152 0.85 10.39 -11.18
C VAL A 152 2.19 10.85 -10.57
N HIS A 153 2.19 11.82 -9.66
CA HIS A 153 3.37 12.60 -9.29
C HIS A 153 3.41 13.00 -7.80
N ALA A 154 2.96 12.15 -6.88
CA ALA A 154 2.99 12.51 -5.48
C ALA A 154 4.45 12.71 -5.02
N THR A 155 4.68 13.80 -4.29
CA THR A 155 5.96 14.15 -3.69
C THR A 155 5.88 14.16 -2.17
N ASP A 156 4.67 14.06 -1.61
CA ASP A 156 4.42 14.18 -0.18
C ASP A 156 3.21 13.33 0.24
N LEU A 157 3.07 13.12 1.56
CA LEU A 157 1.91 12.49 2.19
C LEU A 157 1.40 13.40 3.30
N LEU A 158 0.15 13.81 3.20
CA LEU A 158 -0.47 14.74 4.14
C LEU A 158 -1.40 13.98 5.10
N ARG A 159 -1.49 14.46 6.34
CA ARG A 159 -2.50 14.03 7.33
C ARG A 159 -3.40 15.21 7.68
N TYR A 160 -4.69 14.96 7.81
CA TYR A 160 -5.64 15.96 8.30
C TYR A 160 -5.60 16.08 9.84
N SER A 161 -5.46 17.31 10.34
CA SER A 161 -5.41 17.64 11.78
C SER A 161 -6.02 19.03 12.07
N GLY A 162 -7.25 19.29 11.59
CA GLY A 162 -7.85 20.63 11.55
C GLY A 162 -7.37 21.49 10.36
N GLY A 163 -6.56 20.88 9.51
CA GLY A 163 -5.89 21.38 8.32
C GLY A 163 -4.90 20.30 7.86
N TRP A 164 -4.40 20.40 6.63
CA TRP A 164 -3.45 19.41 6.12
C TRP A 164 -2.04 19.70 6.60
N VAL A 165 -1.40 18.69 7.20
CA VAL A 165 -0.01 18.75 7.63
C VAL A 165 0.81 17.73 6.86
N SER A 166 1.96 18.16 6.35
CA SER A 166 2.94 17.27 5.70
C SER A 166 3.51 16.30 6.72
N LEU A 167 3.60 15.04 6.32
CA LEU A 167 4.35 14.01 7.03
C LEU A 167 5.69 13.82 6.33
N LYS A 168 6.75 13.52 7.10
CA LYS A 168 8.06 13.20 6.51
C LYS A 168 7.94 11.91 5.68
N ALA A 169 7.72 12.07 4.38
CA ALA A 169 7.40 10.99 3.48
C ALA A 169 8.62 10.48 2.71
N GLN A 170 8.56 9.20 2.32
CA GLN A 170 9.45 8.56 1.36
C GLN A 170 8.62 8.20 0.13
N VAL A 171 9.14 8.54 -1.05
CA VAL A 171 8.49 8.29 -2.33
C VAL A 171 9.27 7.20 -3.08
N VAL A 172 8.54 6.17 -3.53
CA VAL A 172 9.05 5.06 -4.34
C VAL A 172 8.41 5.19 -5.72
N GLN A 173 9.09 5.89 -6.62
CA GLN A 173 8.54 6.22 -7.93
C GLN A 173 8.26 4.98 -8.79
N ALA A 174 9.11 3.95 -8.70
CA ALA A 174 8.97 2.71 -9.47
C ALA A 174 7.65 1.97 -9.18
N THR A 175 7.08 2.12 -7.99
CA THR A 175 5.81 1.48 -7.59
C THR A 175 4.67 2.48 -7.42
N LEU A 176 4.92 3.77 -7.71
CA LEU A 176 4.01 4.88 -7.44
C LEU A 176 3.48 4.87 -6.00
N GLN A 177 4.36 4.65 -5.03
CA GLN A 177 4.01 4.61 -3.62
C GLN A 177 4.66 5.73 -2.84
N VAL A 178 3.93 6.29 -1.89
CA VAL A 178 4.44 7.21 -0.89
C VAL A 178 4.08 6.68 0.49
N PHE A 179 5.01 6.76 1.44
CA PHE A 179 4.76 6.32 2.80
C PHE A 179 5.39 7.22 3.84
N ALA A 180 4.76 7.28 5.00
CA ALA A 180 5.22 8.05 6.14
C ALA A 180 4.76 7.41 7.45
N THR A 181 5.48 7.70 8.53
CA THR A 181 5.04 7.33 9.87
C THR A 181 4.06 8.36 10.44
N THR A 182 3.08 7.92 11.22
CA THR A 182 2.10 8.77 11.90
C THR A 182 1.94 8.37 13.37
N ASP A 183 1.83 9.36 14.26
CA ASP A 183 1.59 9.18 15.70
C ASP A 183 0.10 9.00 16.04
N ARG A 184 -0.79 9.18 15.08
CA ARG A 184 -2.25 9.01 15.23
C ARG A 184 -2.89 8.58 13.93
N LEU A 185 -4.03 7.90 14.03
CA LEU A 185 -4.88 7.59 12.90
C LEU A 185 -5.72 8.82 12.50
N GLY A 186 -6.39 8.76 11.35
CA GLY A 186 -7.10 9.91 10.79
C GLY A 186 -7.28 9.83 9.28
N VAL A 187 -7.29 10.98 8.63
CA VAL A 187 -7.42 11.07 7.17
C VAL A 187 -6.07 11.40 6.55
N PHE A 188 -5.69 10.65 5.51
CA PHE A 188 -4.41 10.79 4.81
C PHE A 188 -4.63 10.97 3.32
N VAL A 189 -3.73 11.69 2.64
CA VAL A 189 -3.77 11.89 1.19
C VAL A 189 -2.36 12.03 0.63
N ALA A 190 -2.09 11.42 -0.51
CA ALA A 190 -0.87 11.68 -1.26
C ALA A 190 -1.01 13.03 -1.97
N ALA A 191 0.05 13.83 -1.97
CA ALA A 191 0.03 15.18 -2.55
C ALA A 191 1.28 15.44 -3.37
N ALA A 192 1.15 16.38 -4.30
CA ALA A 192 2.23 16.81 -5.17
C ALA A 192 2.44 18.32 -5.02
N SER A 193 3.69 18.75 -4.97
CA SER A 193 4.02 20.17 -5.11
C SER A 193 3.61 20.67 -6.50
N VAL A 194 3.11 21.89 -6.53
CA VAL A 194 2.80 22.64 -7.75
C VAL A 194 3.86 23.73 -7.86
N PRO A 195 4.56 23.83 -9.01
CA PRO A 195 5.53 24.90 -9.25
C PRO A 195 4.90 26.28 -9.32
#